data_AF-A0A3G2I959-F1
#
_entry.id   AF-A0A3G2I959-F1
#
_cell.length_a   1.000
_cell.length_b   1.000
_cell.length_c   1.000
_cell.angle_alpha   90.00
_cell.angle_beta   90.00
_cell.angle_gamma   90.00
#
_symmetry.space_group_name_H-M   'P 1'
#
loop_
_entity.id
_entity.type
_entity.pdbx_description
1 polymer ?
#
loop_
_entity_poly.entity_id
_entity_poly.type
_entity_poly.pdbx_seq_one_letter_code
_entity_poly.pdbx_strand_id
1 'polypeptide(L)'
;MCEEIRIARIIVFFIIFSLALIAVFSGMNFCKRKNIDFNTITGMFEMYARVFKFEDKMFSFLMLICMYGGALLGIIMIGISFWAEGKGCVFPTQHNK
;
A
#
# COMPACT_ATOMS: atom_id res chain seq x y z
N MET A 1 3.22 -3.84 -25.73
CA MET A 1 2.81 -2.69 -24.88
C MET A 1 1.64 -3.04 -23.96
N CYS A 2 0.45 -3.41 -24.45
CA CYS A 2 -0.68 -3.74 -23.57
C CYS A 2 -0.42 -4.95 -22.64
N GLU A 3 0.22 -6.01 -23.15
CA GLU A 3 0.62 -7.17 -22.31
C GLU A 3 1.68 -6.79 -21.25
N GLU A 4 2.64 -5.93 -21.58
CA GLU A 4 3.62 -5.45 -20.59
C GLU A 4 2.96 -4.63 -19.49
N ILE A 5 1.99 -3.77 -19.85
CA ILE A 5 1.22 -3.00 -18.87
C ILE A 5 0.38 -3.95 -18.01
N ARG A 6 -0.19 -5.01 -18.59
CA ARG A 6 -0.92 -6.05 -17.84
C ARG A 6 -0.02 -6.75 -16.83
N ILE A 7 1.16 -7.20 -17.24
CA ILE A 7 2.15 -7.84 -16.35
C ILE A 7 2.61 -6.87 -15.27
N ALA A 8 2.95 -5.63 -15.63
CA ALA A 8 3.32 -4.58 -14.69
C ALA A 8 2.21 -4.36 -13.66
N ARG A 9 0.94 -4.37 -14.08
CA ARG A 9 -0.19 -4.21 -13.15
C ARG A 9 -0.26 -5.32 -12.11
N ILE A 10 -0.04 -6.57 -12.53
CA ILE A 10 -0.01 -7.73 -11.63
C ILE A 10 1.16 -7.62 -10.65
N ILE A 11 2.35 -7.28 -11.13
CA ILE A 11 3.54 -7.11 -10.29
C ILE A 11 3.30 -6.02 -9.24
N VAL A 12 2.79 -4.86 -9.64
CA VAL A 12 2.52 -3.75 -8.70
C VAL A 12 1.44 -4.13 -7.70
N PHE A 13 0.42 -4.90 -8.10
CA PHE A 13 -0.56 -5.43 -7.15
C PHE A 13 0.10 -6.28 -6.06
N PHE A 14 1.00 -7.21 -6.42
CA PHE A 14 1.73 -8.01 -5.44
C PHE A 14 2.66 -7.17 -4.56
N ILE A 15 3.29 -6.12 -5.11
CA ILE A 15 4.11 -5.19 -4.32
C ILE A 15 3.25 -4.46 -3.28
N ILE A 16 2.13 -3.86 -3.70
CA ILE A 16 1.21 -3.13 -2.80
C ILE A 16 0.66 -4.09 -1.73
N PHE A 17 0.27 -5.30 -2.11
CA PHE A 17 -0.21 -6.33 -1.18
C PHE A 17 0.86 -6.68 -0.15
N SER A 18 2.11 -6.86 -0.58
CA SER A 18 3.24 -7.15 0.31
C SER A 18 3.53 -5.98 1.26
N LEU A 19 3.51 -4.74 0.78
CA LEU A 19 3.67 -3.54 1.61
C LEU A 19 2.56 -3.43 2.66
N ALA A 20 1.31 -3.73 2.29
CA ALA A 20 0.18 -3.74 3.22
C ALA A 20 0.38 -4.78 4.33
N LEU A 21 0.78 -6.01 3.97
CA LEU A 21 1.09 -7.04 4.97
C LEU A 21 2.22 -6.60 5.89
N ILE A 22 3.32 -6.08 5.35
CA ILE A 22 4.47 -5.59 6.14
C ILE A 22 4.01 -4.49 7.10
N ALA A 23 3.21 -3.52 6.65
CA ALA A 23 2.69 -2.45 7.48
C ALA A 23 1.82 -2.98 8.62
N VAL A 24 0.90 -3.91 8.34
CA VAL A 24 0.02 -4.51 9.35
C VAL A 24 0.82 -5.30 10.38
N PHE A 25 1.70 -6.21 9.95
CA PHE A 25 2.51 -7.02 10.89
C PHE A 25 3.46 -6.16 11.72
N SER A 26 4.09 -5.16 11.10
CA SER A 26 4.99 -4.23 11.80
C SER A 26 4.22 -3.36 12.80
N GLY A 27 3.05 -2.85 12.40
CA GLY A 27 2.16 -2.06 13.25
C GLY A 27 1.65 -2.86 14.45
N MET A 28 1.18 -4.09 14.22
CA MET A 28 0.77 -4.99 15.30
C MET A 28 1.91 -5.27 16.29
N ASN A 29 3.13 -5.55 15.80
CA ASN A 29 4.28 -5.79 16.66
C ASN A 29 4.69 -4.54 17.45
N PHE A 30 4.67 -3.36 16.82
CA PHE A 30 4.96 -2.09 17.49
C PHE A 30 3.92 -1.78 18.57
N CYS A 31 2.63 -1.88 18.26
CA CYS A 31 1.55 -1.65 19.21
C CYS A 31 1.59 -2.62 20.39
N LYS A 32 1.90 -3.90 20.17
CA LYS A 32 2.11 -4.88 21.25
C LYS A 32 3.24 -4.47 22.19
N ARG A 33 4.37 -3.98 21.66
CA ARG A 33 5.52 -3.53 22.47
C ARG A 33 5.22 -2.28 23.29
N LYS A 34 4.32 -1.41 22.80
CA LYS A 34 3.97 -0.13 23.43
C LYS A 34 2.64 -0.16 24.20
N ASN A 35 2.02 -1.34 24.34
CA ASN A 35 0.73 -1.54 25.01
C ASN A 35 -0.42 -0.70 24.40
N ILE A 36 -0.42 -0.54 23.07
CA ILE A 36 -1.44 0.18 22.31
C ILE A 36 -2.42 -0.83 21.70
N ASP A 37 -3.72 -0.57 21.79
CA ASP A 37 -4.74 -1.41 21.15
C ASP A 37 -4.91 -1.08 19.66
N PHE A 38 -4.26 -1.87 18.80
CA PHE A 38 -4.30 -1.71 17.35
C PHE A 38 -5.69 -1.91 16.73
N ASN A 39 -6.61 -2.62 17.39
CA ASN A 39 -7.94 -2.90 16.85
C ASN A 39 -8.93 -1.74 17.08
N THR A 40 -8.52 -0.72 17.85
CA THR A 40 -9.32 0.46 18.12
C THR A 40 -8.90 1.64 17.26
N ILE A 41 -9.87 2.48 16.89
CA ILE A 41 -9.60 3.72 16.14
C ILE A 41 -8.65 4.61 16.94
N THR A 42 -8.86 4.75 18.24
CA THR A 42 -8.02 5.54 19.14
C THR A 42 -6.58 5.02 19.19
N GLY A 43 -6.36 3.71 19.31
CA GLY A 43 -5.02 3.13 19.31
C GLY A 43 -4.32 3.21 17.95
N MET A 44 -5.06 3.11 16.84
CA MET A 44 -4.50 3.40 15.51
C MET A 44 -4.05 4.86 15.39
N PHE A 45 -4.86 5.82 15.82
CA PHE A 45 -4.46 7.24 15.82
C PHE A 45 -3.24 7.49 16.70
N GLU A 46 -3.16 6.84 17.87
CA GLU A 46 -2.00 6.94 18.74
C GLU A 46 -0.74 6.38 18.08
N MET A 47 -0.83 5.21 17.44
CA MET A 47 0.26 4.63 16.66
C MET A 47 0.71 5.60 15.56
N TYR A 48 -0.21 6.16 14.78
CA TYR A 48 0.12 7.12 13.72
C TYR A 48 0.75 8.41 14.27
N ALA A 49 0.27 8.93 15.40
CA ALA A 49 0.87 10.09 16.05
C ALA A 49 2.34 9.82 16.42
N ARG A 50 2.67 8.62 16.88
CA ARG A 50 4.05 8.20 17.17
C ARG A 50 4.89 8.02 15.92
N VAL A 51 4.29 7.52 14.83
CA VAL A 51 4.93 7.45 13.50
C VAL A 51 5.37 8.84 13.05
N PHE A 52 4.48 9.83 13.09
CA PHE A 52 4.80 11.21 12.66
C PHE A 52 5.70 11.96 13.64
N LYS A 53 5.73 11.57 14.92
CA LYS A 53 6.70 12.08 15.90
C LYS A 53 8.08 11.45 15.76
N PHE A 54 8.26 10.44 14.90
CA PHE A 54 9.51 9.70 14.73
C PHE A 54 10.07 9.12 16.04
N GLU A 55 9.19 8.63 16.92
CA GLU A 55 9.59 8.03 18.22
C GLU A 55 10.49 6.80 18.02
N ASP A 56 10.13 5.95 17.05
CA ASP A 56 11.00 4.89 16.52
C ASP A 56 11.25 5.18 15.04
N LYS A 57 12.43 5.72 14.73
CA LYS A 57 12.76 6.18 13.37
C LYS A 57 12.60 5.06 12.35
N MET A 58 13.01 3.83 12.67
CA MET A 58 12.97 2.71 11.73
C MET A 58 11.52 2.32 11.42
N PHE A 59 10.69 2.19 12.45
CA PHE A 59 9.27 1.91 12.29
C PHE A 59 8.55 3.05 11.55
N SER A 60 8.85 4.30 11.90
CA SER A 60 8.27 5.48 11.25
C SER A 60 8.58 5.51 9.75
N PHE A 61 9.84 5.31 9.36
CA PHE A 61 10.22 5.26 7.95
C PHE A 61 9.52 4.11 7.23
N LEU A 62 9.48 2.92 7.82
CA LEU A 62 8.81 1.77 7.25
C LEU A 62 7.31 2.05 7.00
N MET A 63 6.61 2.60 8.00
CA MET A 63 5.18 2.92 7.88
C MET A 63 4.91 4.02 6.85
N LEU A 64 5.76 5.06 6.81
CA LEU A 64 5.64 6.14 5.82
C LEU A 64 5.89 5.63 4.39
N ILE A 65 6.90 4.78 4.19
CA ILE A 65 7.17 4.15 2.89
C ILE A 65 5.99 3.26 2.47
N CYS A 66 5.44 2.46 3.39
CA CYS A 66 4.30 1.60 3.06
C CYS A 66 3.06 2.41 2.67
N MET A 67 2.72 3.47 3.42
CA MET A 67 1.56 4.32 3.11
C MET A 67 1.78 5.16 1.84
N TYR A 68 2.80 6.02 1.84
CA TYR A 68 2.98 6.99 0.76
C TYR A 68 3.57 6.34 -0.49
N GLY A 69 4.46 5.36 -0.33
CA GLY A 69 4.96 4.56 -1.45
C GLY A 69 3.86 3.70 -2.07
N GLY A 70 3.03 3.05 -1.25
CA GLY A 70 1.87 2.29 -1.72
C GLY A 70 0.85 3.18 -2.45
N ALA A 71 0.52 4.34 -1.88
CA ALA A 71 -0.39 5.30 -2.51
C ALA A 71 0.15 5.83 -3.84
N LEU A 72 1.43 6.19 -3.89
CA LEU A 72 2.08 6.65 -5.12
C LEU A 72 2.04 5.59 -6.22
N LEU A 73 2.38 4.34 -5.88
CA LEU A 73 2.28 3.21 -6.82
C LEU A 73 0.86 3.02 -7.32
N GLY A 74 -0.15 3.15 -6.44
CA GLY A 74 -1.56 3.11 -6.82
C GLY A 74 -1.96 4.21 -7.80
N ILE A 75 -1.53 5.45 -7.58
CA ILE A 75 -1.81 6.59 -8.48
C ILE A 75 -1.15 6.38 -9.85
N ILE A 76 0.13 5.99 -9.86
CA ILE A 76 0.87 5.72 -11.11
C ILE A 76 0.15 4.64 -11.92
N MET A 77 -0.28 3.57 -11.24
CA MET A 77 -1.01 2.46 -11.84
C MET A 77 -2.34 2.88 -12.47
N ILE A 78 -3.12 3.70 -11.77
CA ILE A 78 -4.37 4.25 -12.28
C ILE A 78 -4.09 5.10 -13.53
N GLY A 79 -3.09 5.98 -13.47
CA GLY A 79 -2.70 6.84 -14.60
C GLY A 79 -2.27 6.05 -15.83
N ILE A 80 -1.42 5.03 -15.67
CA ILE A 80 -0.98 4.16 -16.76
C ILE A 80 -2.16 3.36 -17.34
N SER A 81 -3.08 2.92 -16.49
CA SER A 81 -4.27 2.18 -16.94
C SER A 81 -5.17 3.03 -17.82
N PHE A 82 -5.49 4.26 -17.40
CA PHE A 82 -6.28 5.20 -18.22
C PHE A 82 -5.57 5.58 -19.52
N TRP A 83 -4.26 5.81 -19.48
CA TRP A 83 -3.49 6.11 -20.67
C TRP A 83 -3.51 4.95 -21.68
N ALA A 84 -3.39 3.72 -21.19
CA ALA A 84 -3.43 2.53 -22.01
C ALA A 84 -4.82 2.25 -22.62
N GLU A 85 -5.90 2.49 -21.87
CA GLU A 85 -7.27 2.44 -22.38
C GLU A 85 -7.49 3.44 -23.51
N GLY A 86 -6.96 4.67 -23.37
CA GLY A 86 -6.99 5.69 -24.42
C GLY A 86 -6.20 5.32 -25.70
N LYS A 87 -5.30 4.33 -25.62
CA LYS A 87 -4.56 3.77 -26.77
C LYS A 87 -5.21 2.50 -27.34
N GLY A 88 -6.38 2.10 -26.85
CA GLY A 88 -7.11 0.91 -27.30
C GLY A 88 -6.68 -0.39 -26.63
N CYS A 89 -5.90 -0.34 -25.54
CA CYS A 89 -5.63 -1.53 -24.73
C CYS A 89 -6.90 -1.93 -23.97
N VAL A 90 -7.39 -3.16 -24.19
CA VAL A 90 -8.51 -3.72 -23.44
C VAL A 90 -7.94 -4.56 -22.29
N PHE A 91 -8.18 -4.12 -21.06
CA PHE A 91 -7.90 -4.93 -19.88
C PHE A 91 -9.19 -5.62 -19.47
N PRO A 92 -9.31 -6.95 -19.62
CA PRO A 92 -10.53 -7.64 -19.21
C PRO A 92 -10.72 -7.47 -17.71
N THR A 93 -11.73 -6.68 -17.34
CA THR A 93 -12.18 -6.47 -15.95
C THR A 93 -13.17 -7.54 -15.50
N GLN A 94 -13.61 -8.42 -16.43
CA GLN A 94 -14.51 -9.52 -16.15
C GLN A 94 -13.84 -10.86 -16.42
N HIS A 95 -13.76 -11.71 -15.40
CA HIS A 95 -13.99 -13.15 -15.60
C HIS A 95 -15.49 -13.33 -15.73
N ASN A 96 -16.04 -13.31 -16.95
CA ASN A 96 -17.39 -13.80 -17.16
C ASN A 96 -17.44 -14.76 -18.34
N LYS A 97 -17.61 -16.02 -17.94
CA LYS A 97 -17.97 -17.26 -18.66
C LYS A 97 -16.89 -17.89 -19.54
#